data_AF-A0A378RHQ9-F1
#
_entry.id   AF-A0A378RHQ9-F1
#
_cell.length_a   1.000
_cell.length_b   1.000
_cell.length_c   1.000
_cell.angle_alpha   90.00
_cell.angle_beta   90.00
_cell.angle_gamma   90.00
#
_symmetry.space_group_name_H-M   'P 1'
#
loop_
_entity.id
_entity.type
_entity.pdbx_description
1 polymer ?
#
loop_
_entity_poly.entity_id
_entity_poly.type
_entity_poly.pdbx_seq_one_letter_code
_entity_poly.pdbx_strand_id
1 'polypeptide(L)' 'MGYIIIYLIMITIGLRGILKTKLPKFKDGARFPIETNYYFSNYVLFIAGIIFLIIKMKSYF' A
#
# COMPACT_ATOMS: atom_id res chain seq x y z
N MET A 1 4.27 20.61 -7.85
CA MET A 1 3.39 20.44 -6.67
C MET A 1 2.27 19.40 -6.86
N GLY A 2 1.62 19.31 -8.03
CA GLY A 2 0.43 18.46 -8.22
C GLY A 2 0.55 16.95 -7.92
N TYR A 3 1.74 16.34 -8.07
CA TYR A 3 1.92 14.89 -7.88
C TYR A 3 1.95 14.44 -6.41
N ILE A 4 2.07 15.36 -5.45
CA ILE A 4 2.06 15.02 -4.00
C ILE A 4 0.72 14.39 -3.60
N ILE A 5 -0.38 14.91 -4.16
CA ILE A 5 -1.74 14.43 -3.88
C ILE A 5 -1.88 12.97 -4.32
N ILE A 6 -1.29 12.58 -5.46
CA ILE A 6 -1.34 11.20 -5.97
C ILE A 6 -0.65 10.25 -4.98
N TYR A 7 0.53 10.62 -4.47
CA TYR A 7 1.24 9.80 -3.48
C TYR A 7 0.46 9.67 -2.17
N LEU A 8 -0.18 10.75 -1.70
CA LEU A 8 -1.07 10.69 -0.53
C LEU A 8 -2.27 9.77 -0.75
N ILE A 9 -2.87 9.78 -1.96
CA ILE A 9 -3.96 8.86 -2.31
C ILE A 9 -3.46 7.40 -2.33
N MET A 10 -2.28 7.13 -2.89
CA MET A 10 -1.69 5.78 -2.87
C MET A 10 -1.45 5.27 -1.44
N ILE A 11 -0.89 6.12 -0.57
CA ILE A 11 -0.67 5.80 0.85
C ILE A 11 -2.00 5.50 1.55
N THR A 12 -3.02 6.34 1.38
CA THR A 12 -4.30 6.14 2.06
C THR A 12 -5.04 4.90 1.58
N ILE A 13 -5.01 4.59 0.28
CA ILE A 13 -5.59 3.36 -0.28
C ILE A 13 -4.83 2.13 0.22
N GLY A 14 -3.50 2.14 0.15
CA GLY A 14 -2.66 1.04 0.63
C GLY A 14 -2.87 0.76 2.12
N LEU A 15 -2.89 1.82 2.95
CA LEU A 15 -3.15 1.70 4.39
C LEU A 15 -4.54 1.14 4.68
N ARG A 16 -5.58 1.65 4.01
CA ARG A 16 -6.95 1.15 4.15
C ARG A 16 -7.05 -0.33 3.73
N GLY A 17 -6.35 -0.71 2.67
CA GLY A 17 -6.23 -2.09 2.21
C GLY A 17 -5.66 -2.99 3.29
N ILE A 18 -4.46 -2.67 3.81
CA ILE A 18 -3.78 -3.42 4.88
C ILE A 18 -4.70 -3.59 6.11
N LEU A 19 -5.32 -2.49 6.57
CA LEU A 19 -6.21 -2.50 7.72
C LEU A 19 -7.46 -3.36 7.50
N LYS A 20 -8.02 -3.37 6.29
CA LYS A 20 -9.22 -4.13 5.93
C LYS A 20 -8.94 -5.61 5.78
N THR A 21 -7.86 -6.00 5.10
CA THR A 21 -7.56 -7.42 4.86
C THR A 21 -7.04 -8.14 6.09
N LYS A 22 -6.44 -7.43 7.07
CA LYS A 22 -5.70 -8.02 8.20
C LYS A 22 -4.60 -8.98 7.70
N LEU A 23 -3.70 -9.40 8.58
CA LEU A 23 -2.70 -10.40 8.21
C LEU A 23 -3.44 -11.70 7.86
N PRO A 24 -3.29 -12.28 6.64
CA PRO A 24 -3.95 -13.51 6.28
C PRO A 24 -3.50 -14.60 7.27
N LYS A 25 -4.46 -15.19 7.98
CA LYS A 25 -4.19 -16.35 8.84
C LYS A 25 -4.17 -17.57 7.93
N PHE A 26 -3.18 -18.45 8.10
CA PHE A 26 -3.17 -19.77 7.45
C PHE A 26 -4.46 -20.50 7.81
N LYS A 27 -5.46 -20.41 6.94
CA LYS A 27 -6.68 -21.19 6.96
C LYS A 27 -6.71 -21.89 5.62
N ASP A 28 -6.48 -23.20 5.67
CA ASP A 28 -6.34 -24.05 4.49
C ASP A 28 -7.54 -23.91 3.55
N GLY A 29 -7.30 -23.34 2.38
CA GLY A 29 -8.31 -23.15 1.35
C GLY A 29 -7.80 -22.31 0.18
N ALA A 30 -8.41 -22.49 -0.99
CA ALA A 30 -8.05 -21.80 -2.24
C ALA A 30 -8.11 -20.26 -2.17
N ARG A 31 -8.71 -19.69 -1.10
CA ARG A 31 -8.79 -18.24 -0.86
C ARG A 31 -7.55 -17.64 -0.17
N PHE A 32 -6.74 -18.46 0.49
CA PHE A 32 -5.52 -18.01 1.17
C PHE A 32 -4.51 -17.28 0.23
N PRO A 33 -4.14 -17.82 -0.95
CA PRO A 33 -3.22 -17.12 -1.85
C PRO A 33 -3.80 -15.82 -2.40
N ILE A 34 -5.12 -15.72 -2.57
CA ILE A 34 -5.80 -14.51 -3.05
C ILE A 34 -5.77 -13.42 -1.99
N GLU A 35 -6.13 -13.76 -0.74
CA GLU A 35 -6.10 -12.83 0.39
C GLU A 35 -4.67 -12.35 0.68
N THR A 36 -3.71 -13.26 0.55
CA THR A 36 -2.28 -12.95 0.70
C THR A 36 -1.80 -12.00 -0.40
N ASN A 37 -2.08 -12.29 -1.66
CA ASN A 37 -1.71 -11.40 -2.77
C ASN A 37 -2.36 -10.02 -2.63
N TYR A 38 -3.63 -9.95 -2.19
CA TYR A 38 -4.31 -8.68 -1.97
C TYR A 38 -3.68 -7.90 -0.82
N TYR A 39 -3.37 -8.53 0.30
CA TYR A 39 -2.68 -7.90 1.43
C TYR A 39 -1.31 -7.36 1.00
N PHE A 40 -0.48 -8.18 0.36
CA PHE A 40 0.86 -7.79 -0.09
C PHE A 40 0.81 -6.71 -1.17
N SER A 41 -0.16 -6.73 -2.08
CA SER A 41 -0.33 -5.68 -3.09
C SER A 41 -0.64 -4.32 -2.46
N ASN A 42 -1.51 -4.29 -1.45
CA ASN A 42 -1.78 -3.06 -0.69
C ASN A 42 -0.58 -2.60 0.14
N TYR A 43 0.19 -3.54 0.67
CA TYR A 43 1.43 -3.27 1.40
C TYR A 43 2.49 -2.63 0.50
N VAL A 44 2.71 -3.18 -0.70
CA VAL A 44 3.62 -2.61 -1.70
C VAL A 44 3.14 -1.23 -2.15
N LEU A 45 1.84 -1.04 -2.38
CA LEU A 45 1.26 0.25 -2.76
C LEU A 45 1.51 1.32 -1.70
N PHE A 46 1.34 0.98 -0.43
CA PHE A 46 1.59 1.88 0.70
C PHE A 46 3.07 2.30 0.76
N ILE A 47 3.98 1.34 0.73
CA ILE A 47 5.43 1.61 0.80
C ILE A 47 5.90 2.43 -0.41
N ALA A 48 5.46 2.06 -1.61
CA ALA A 48 5.80 2.80 -2.83
C ALA A 48 5.31 4.25 -2.74
N GLY A 49 4.08 4.47 -2.25
CA GLY A 49 3.54 5.81 -2.01
C GLY A 49 4.41 6.63 -1.06
N ILE A 50 4.86 6.06 0.06
CA ILE A 50 5.76 6.73 1.02
C ILE A 50 7.12 7.07 0.36
N ILE A 51 7.73 6.10 -0.32
CA ILE A 51 9.05 6.30 -0.97
C ILE A 51 8.97 7.43 -1.99
N PHE A 52 7.97 7.42 -2.88
CA PHE A 52 7.82 8.47 -3.88
C PHE A 52 7.52 9.84 -3.26
N LEU A 53 6.76 9.88 -2.15
CA LEU A 53 6.53 11.12 -1.41
C LEU A 53 7.85 11.69 -0.85
N ILE A 54 8.68 10.85 -0.23
CA ILE A 54 9.98 11.26 0.34
C ILE A 54 10.93 11.74 -0.76
N ILE A 55 11.06 10.99 -1.87
CA ILE A 55 11.90 11.39 -3.01
C ILE A 55 11.43 12.74 -3.55
N LYS A 56 10.11 12.92 -3.69
CA LYS A 56 9.55 14.15 -4.22
C LYS A 56 9.79 15.33 -3.28
N MET A 57 9.68 15.14 -1.96
CA MET A 57 10.00 16.16 -0.96
C MET A 57 11.47 16.59 -1.01
N LYS A 58 12.40 15.63 -1.14
CA LYS A 58 13.84 15.94 -1.29
C LYS A 58 14.15 16.75 -2.55
N SER A 59 13.41 16.54 -3.64
CA SER A 59 13.58 17.31 -4.88
C SER A 59 13.13 18.77 -4.79
N TYR A 60 12.45 19.19 -3.72
CA TYR A 60 12.05 20.60 -3.51
C TYR A 60 13.02 21.37 -2.59
N PHE A 61 14.02 20.70 -2.03
CA PHE A 61 15.13 21.29 -1.27
C PHE A 61 16.38 21.37 -2.15
#